data_AF-A0A7X6A9F7-F1
#
_entry.id   AF-A0A7X6A9F7-F1
#
_cell.length_a   1.000
_cell.length_b   1.000
_cell.length_c   1.000
_cell.angle_alpha   90.00
_cell.angle_beta   90.00
_cell.angle_gamma   90.00
#
_symmetry.space_group_name_H-M   'P 1'
#
loop_
_entity.id
_entity.type
_entity.pdbx_description
1 polymer ?
#
loop_
_entity_poly.entity_id
_entity_poly.type
_entity_poly.pdbx_seq_one_letter_code
_entity_poly.pdbx_strand_id
1 'polypeptide(L)'
;MSALLALAAAITMAPVIGADFDQALDNFKRGKYVEAAADFQEIVDQQPEYDYGWFLLGMSFLKMNKFDDAESSIQKAIDLNGERFEYHHGLANARYKAANYAKTVAALKTAESMADDASSQFALYRLRGLSYIALEKWADAVQDLDKAQKIKKDPVVLDRLSLGYYKLRHYDKALPVLRQAIQAKANDATLLMRMTNSLLNLGAETRDEARKSSYFKEALTTAEKLQGIKGGDSDITNLVGRAAFGAKSFPKAEQAFRKVIAQKPNYCYAMVNLGKVYIAMERWSDADSILGDAAKCAPKMAVVYESRGFALMKQKKLPEAIAQFNKAMEIKPSESTRQMIQTCQNNIEVAEENAAMAALEAKQAAEAAKAQAEYEEAQRKQKEWEEAQRKRDD
;
A
#
# COMPACT_ATOMS: atom_id res chain seq x y z
N MET A 1 -4.03 -0.89 34.83
CA MET A 1 -4.14 -0.13 36.09
C MET A 1 -5.24 0.94 36.01
N SER A 2 -6.26 0.71 35.18
CA SER A 2 -7.35 1.65 34.87
C SER A 2 -8.65 0.87 35.10
N ALA A 3 -9.62 1.47 35.79
CA ALA A 3 -10.86 0.90 36.36
C ALA A 3 -10.78 0.32 37.80
N LEU A 4 -9.60 0.22 38.42
CA LEU A 4 -9.46 -0.28 39.82
C LEU A 4 -9.63 0.80 40.90
N LEU A 5 -9.89 2.05 40.52
CA LEU A 5 -10.00 3.20 41.44
C LEU A 5 -11.44 3.68 41.67
N ALA A 6 -12.45 3.04 41.07
CA ALA A 6 -13.86 3.28 41.40
C ALA A 6 -14.34 2.40 42.59
N LEU A 7 -13.43 2.02 43.49
CA LEU A 7 -13.64 1.01 44.54
C LEU A 7 -13.98 1.62 45.92
N ALA A 8 -14.36 2.90 45.97
CA ALA A 8 -14.58 3.60 47.25
C ALA A 8 -16.02 4.08 47.51
N ALA A 9 -16.98 3.84 46.60
CA ALA A 9 -18.33 4.39 46.73
C ALA A 9 -19.43 3.34 46.51
N ALA A 10 -19.43 2.29 47.34
CA ALA A 10 -20.59 1.41 47.53
C ALA A 10 -20.51 0.69 48.89
N ILE A 11 -20.14 1.39 49.96
CA ILE A 11 -20.18 0.84 51.33
C ILE A 11 -21.32 1.52 52.07
N THR A 12 -22.56 1.14 51.75
CA THR A 12 -23.70 1.25 52.66
C THR A 12 -24.76 0.24 52.22
N MET A 13 -24.64 -1.02 52.66
CA MET A 13 -25.73 -1.97 52.97
C MET A 13 -25.10 -3.29 53.49
N ALA A 14 -25.38 -3.57 54.78
CA ALA A 14 -25.21 -4.80 55.57
C ALA A 14 -23.81 -5.47 55.74
N PRO A 15 -23.47 -5.95 56.95
CA PRO A 15 -22.09 -6.25 57.39
C PRO A 15 -21.58 -7.66 57.04
N VAL A 16 -22.13 -8.33 56.02
CA VAL A 16 -21.73 -9.71 55.65
C VAL A 16 -20.65 -9.74 54.56
N ILE A 17 -20.45 -8.63 53.83
CA ILE A 17 -19.65 -8.60 52.60
C ILE A 17 -18.14 -8.67 52.85
N GLY A 18 -17.65 -8.37 54.07
CA GLY A 18 -16.23 -8.10 54.31
C GLY A 18 -15.27 -9.26 54.01
N ALA A 19 -15.50 -10.46 54.54
CA ALA A 19 -14.52 -11.56 54.41
C ALA A 19 -14.61 -12.29 53.07
N ASP A 20 -15.83 -12.58 52.60
CA ASP A 20 -16.05 -13.41 51.42
C ASP A 20 -15.84 -12.63 50.11
N PHE A 21 -16.19 -11.34 50.07
CA PHE A 21 -15.96 -10.50 48.89
C PHE A 21 -14.47 -10.15 48.71
N ASP A 22 -13.76 -9.83 49.79
CA ASP A 22 -12.33 -9.53 49.71
C ASP A 22 -11.54 -10.76 49.25
N GLN A 23 -11.94 -11.95 49.69
CA GLN A 23 -11.40 -13.21 49.21
C GLN A 23 -11.71 -13.43 47.72
N ALA A 24 -12.97 -13.27 47.29
CA ALA A 24 -13.36 -13.41 45.88
C ALA A 24 -12.56 -12.46 44.98
N LEU A 25 -12.39 -11.22 45.42
CA LEU A 25 -11.64 -10.20 44.71
C LEU A 25 -10.13 -10.49 44.70
N ASP A 26 -9.56 -11.01 45.78
CA ASP A 26 -8.16 -11.46 45.84
C ASP A 26 -7.93 -12.65 44.90
N ASN A 27 -8.81 -13.66 44.90
CA ASN A 27 -8.78 -14.76 43.94
C ASN A 27 -8.81 -14.23 42.49
N PHE A 28 -9.72 -13.29 42.19
CA PHE A 28 -9.80 -12.66 40.87
C PHE A 28 -8.50 -11.93 40.49
N LYS A 29 -7.94 -11.12 41.40
CA LYS A 29 -6.69 -10.37 41.19
C LYS A 29 -5.49 -11.30 40.98
N ARG A 30 -5.47 -12.45 41.66
CA ARG A 30 -4.43 -13.49 41.52
C ARG A 30 -4.61 -14.37 40.28
N GLY A 31 -5.67 -14.17 39.51
CA GLY A 31 -5.95 -14.95 38.29
C GLY A 31 -6.59 -16.32 38.57
N LYS A 32 -7.03 -16.57 39.80
CA LYS A 32 -7.79 -17.76 40.21
C LYS A 32 -9.25 -17.58 39.84
N TYR A 33 -9.53 -17.58 38.54
CA TYR A 33 -10.83 -17.19 38.00
C TYR A 33 -11.93 -18.21 38.26
N VAL A 34 -11.59 -19.50 38.44
CA VAL A 34 -12.56 -20.53 38.79
C VAL A 34 -13.06 -20.33 40.22
N GLU A 35 -12.13 -20.15 41.16
CA GLU A 35 -12.41 -19.87 42.56
C GLU A 35 -13.12 -18.54 42.72
N ALA A 36 -12.66 -17.48 42.04
CA ALA A 36 -13.35 -16.20 42.04
C ALA A 36 -14.78 -16.30 41.51
N ALA A 37 -15.02 -17.05 40.43
CA ALA A 37 -16.37 -17.25 39.91
C ALA A 37 -17.25 -18.02 40.91
N ALA A 38 -16.72 -19.01 41.61
CA ALA A 38 -17.46 -19.72 42.65
C ALA A 38 -17.80 -18.80 43.84
N ASP A 39 -16.82 -18.04 44.33
CA ASP A 39 -17.03 -17.10 45.44
C ASP A 39 -18.04 -16.01 45.06
N PHE A 40 -17.94 -15.42 43.85
CA PHE A 40 -18.91 -14.43 43.38
C PHE A 40 -20.30 -15.03 43.11
N GLN A 41 -20.38 -16.29 42.69
CA GLN A 41 -21.67 -16.99 42.54
C GLN A 41 -22.38 -17.11 43.89
N GLU A 42 -21.67 -17.53 44.94
CA GLU A 42 -22.22 -17.59 46.29
C GLU A 42 -22.71 -16.22 46.78
N ILE A 43 -21.93 -15.16 46.53
CA ILE A 43 -22.31 -13.78 46.88
C ILE A 43 -23.62 -13.37 46.21
N VAL A 44 -23.80 -13.64 44.91
CA VAL A 44 -25.03 -13.25 44.20
C VAL A 44 -26.21 -14.18 44.49
N ASP A 45 -25.95 -15.43 44.91
CA ASP A 45 -27.01 -16.33 45.38
C ASP A 45 -27.58 -15.87 46.72
N GLN A 46 -26.72 -15.38 47.62
CA GLN A 46 -27.13 -14.79 48.90
C GLN A 46 -27.74 -13.39 48.73
N GLN A 47 -27.25 -12.62 47.76
CA GLN A 47 -27.69 -11.24 47.49
C GLN A 47 -27.98 -11.02 45.99
N PRO A 48 -29.14 -11.50 45.50
CA PRO A 48 -29.48 -11.44 44.07
C PRO A 48 -29.57 -10.03 43.48
N GLU A 49 -29.76 -9.01 44.32
CA GLU A 49 -29.87 -7.60 43.93
C GLU A 49 -28.50 -6.88 43.89
N TYR A 50 -27.39 -7.56 44.25
CA TYR A 50 -26.06 -6.98 44.23
C TYR A 50 -25.48 -6.94 42.80
N ASP A 51 -25.78 -5.87 42.09
CA ASP A 51 -25.37 -5.61 40.70
C ASP A 51 -23.86 -5.82 40.45
N TYR A 52 -23.01 -5.31 41.34
CA TYR A 52 -21.56 -5.40 41.19
C TYR A 52 -21.02 -6.82 41.34
N GLY A 53 -21.68 -7.66 42.16
CA GLY A 53 -21.36 -9.09 42.28
C GLY A 53 -21.60 -9.83 40.96
N TRP A 54 -22.76 -9.57 40.33
CA TRP A 54 -23.07 -10.11 39.00
C TRP A 54 -22.08 -9.67 37.93
N PHE A 55 -21.66 -8.40 37.97
CA PHE A 55 -20.63 -7.88 37.08
C PHE A 55 -19.28 -8.61 37.28
N LEU A 56 -18.81 -8.77 38.51
CA LEU A 56 -17.55 -9.45 38.81
C LEU A 56 -17.57 -10.95 38.50
N LEU A 57 -18.72 -11.61 38.73
CA LEU A 57 -18.95 -12.99 38.29
C LEU A 57 -18.81 -13.09 36.76
N GLY A 58 -19.49 -12.22 36.01
CA GLY A 58 -19.39 -12.20 34.56
C GLY A 58 -17.99 -11.87 34.04
N MET A 59 -17.26 -10.97 34.72
CA MET A 59 -15.86 -10.70 34.41
C MET A 59 -14.96 -11.92 34.70
N SER A 60 -15.27 -12.74 35.69
CA SER A 60 -14.56 -13.99 35.99
C SER A 60 -14.78 -15.01 34.88
N PHE A 61 -16.03 -15.22 34.44
CA PHE A 61 -16.34 -16.05 33.29
C PHE A 61 -15.66 -15.57 32.00
N LEU A 62 -15.61 -14.26 31.78
CA LEU A 62 -14.94 -13.68 30.63
C LEU A 62 -13.44 -14.02 30.61
N LYS A 63 -12.78 -14.00 31.78
CA LYS A 63 -11.37 -14.39 31.90
C LYS A 63 -11.14 -15.89 31.66
N MET A 64 -12.17 -16.71 31.89
CA MET A 64 -12.18 -18.14 31.58
C MET A 64 -12.58 -18.45 30.14
N ASN A 65 -12.83 -17.44 29.29
CA ASN A 65 -13.39 -17.56 27.94
C ASN A 65 -14.78 -18.22 27.88
N LYS A 66 -15.55 -18.17 28.98
CA LYS A 66 -16.95 -18.61 29.02
C LYS A 66 -17.85 -17.44 28.65
N PHE A 67 -17.99 -17.18 27.36
CA PHE A 67 -18.58 -15.92 26.89
C PHE A 67 -20.09 -15.82 27.12
N ASP A 68 -20.83 -16.92 27.00
CA ASP A 68 -22.29 -16.92 27.22
C ASP A 68 -22.64 -16.73 28.71
N ASP A 69 -21.90 -17.38 29.61
CA ASP A 69 -22.03 -17.19 31.05
C ASP A 69 -21.68 -15.73 31.43
N ALA A 70 -20.58 -15.21 30.86
CA ALA A 70 -20.17 -13.82 31.07
C ALA A 70 -21.23 -12.81 30.60
N GLU A 71 -21.79 -13.02 29.40
CA GLU A 71 -22.86 -12.17 28.86
C GLU A 71 -24.10 -12.22 29.76
N SER A 72 -24.49 -13.41 30.22
CA SER A 72 -25.67 -13.58 31.08
C SER A 72 -25.50 -12.88 32.44
N SER A 73 -24.37 -13.09 33.12
CA SER A 73 -24.09 -12.46 34.41
C SER A 73 -23.96 -10.94 34.31
N ILE A 74 -23.29 -10.41 33.27
CA ILE A 74 -23.17 -8.95 33.10
C ILE A 74 -24.52 -8.34 32.69
N GLN A 75 -25.33 -9.02 31.88
CA GLN A 75 -26.67 -8.56 31.57
C GLN A 75 -27.52 -8.45 32.83
N LYS A 76 -27.42 -9.41 33.76
CA LYS A 76 -28.10 -9.33 35.06
C LYS A 76 -27.65 -8.09 35.87
N ALA A 77 -26.36 -7.75 35.85
CA ALA A 77 -25.86 -6.52 36.48
C ALA A 77 -26.46 -5.25 35.84
N ILE A 78 -26.62 -5.21 34.50
CA ILE A 78 -27.25 -4.09 33.78
C ILE A 78 -28.75 -4.01 34.09
N ASP A 79 -29.43 -5.14 34.18
CA ASP A 79 -30.87 -5.19 34.50
C ASP A 79 -31.15 -4.65 35.90
N LEU A 80 -30.22 -4.84 36.85
CA LEU A 80 -30.28 -4.29 38.20
C LEU A 80 -29.87 -2.81 38.25
N ASN A 81 -28.83 -2.43 37.50
CA ASN A 81 -28.32 -1.06 37.46
C ASN A 81 -27.74 -0.71 36.08
N GLY A 82 -28.60 -0.16 35.22
CA GLY A 82 -28.28 0.12 33.83
C GLY A 82 -27.51 1.42 33.59
N GLU A 83 -27.21 2.22 34.61
CA GLU A 83 -26.60 3.54 34.45
C GLU A 83 -25.06 3.51 34.45
N ARG A 84 -24.45 2.37 34.79
CA ARG A 84 -22.99 2.23 34.87
C ARG A 84 -22.37 1.87 33.53
N PHE A 85 -21.50 2.74 33.03
CA PHE A 85 -20.76 2.51 31.80
C PHE A 85 -19.95 1.21 31.82
N GLU A 86 -19.34 0.86 32.96
CA GLU A 86 -18.48 -0.31 33.11
C GLU A 86 -19.21 -1.62 32.79
N TYR A 87 -20.50 -1.71 33.11
CA TYR A 87 -21.28 -2.92 32.87
C TYR A 87 -21.55 -3.09 31.38
N HIS A 88 -21.99 -2.03 30.70
CA HIS A 88 -22.18 -2.03 29.25
C HIS A 88 -20.87 -2.28 28.50
N HIS A 89 -19.76 -1.69 28.95
CA HIS A 89 -18.43 -1.95 28.40
C HIS A 89 -18.00 -3.40 28.61
N GLY A 90 -18.24 -3.96 29.80
CA GLY A 90 -18.00 -5.37 30.12
C GLY A 90 -18.78 -6.31 29.21
N LEU A 91 -20.07 -6.05 29.00
CA LEU A 91 -20.95 -6.81 28.10
C LEU A 91 -20.43 -6.73 26.66
N ALA A 92 -20.10 -5.53 26.20
CA ALA A 92 -19.55 -5.29 24.87
C ALA A 92 -18.21 -6.04 24.67
N ASN A 93 -17.37 -6.12 25.71
CA ASN A 93 -16.11 -6.84 25.71
C ASN A 93 -16.32 -8.36 25.68
N ALA A 94 -17.30 -8.90 26.41
CA ALA A 94 -17.68 -10.30 26.32
C ALA A 94 -18.10 -10.67 24.89
N ARG A 95 -19.00 -9.87 24.30
CA ARG A 95 -19.42 -10.01 22.89
C ARG A 95 -18.26 -9.90 21.90
N TYR A 96 -17.32 -8.98 22.15
CA TYR A 96 -16.15 -8.81 21.28
C TYR A 96 -15.27 -10.06 21.30
N LYS A 97 -15.06 -10.64 22.47
CA LYS A 97 -14.29 -11.88 22.65
C LYS A 97 -14.99 -13.09 22.03
N ALA A 98 -16.32 -13.12 22.04
CA ALA A 98 -17.14 -14.07 21.30
C ALA A 98 -17.22 -13.79 19.78
N ALA A 99 -16.45 -12.82 19.26
CA ALA A 99 -16.48 -12.38 17.86
C ALA A 99 -17.84 -11.82 17.37
N ASN A 100 -18.74 -11.47 18.29
CA ASN A 100 -20.03 -10.85 18.00
C ASN A 100 -19.91 -9.32 17.82
N TYR A 101 -19.06 -8.89 16.88
CA TYR A 101 -18.66 -7.48 16.71
C TYR A 101 -19.84 -6.52 16.45
N ALA A 102 -20.87 -6.96 15.75
CA ALA A 102 -22.06 -6.14 15.51
C ALA A 102 -22.82 -5.86 16.83
N LYS A 103 -22.96 -6.86 17.70
CA LYS A 103 -23.57 -6.69 19.03
C LYS A 103 -22.68 -5.85 19.97
N THR A 104 -21.35 -5.98 19.86
CA THR A 104 -20.41 -5.10 20.57
C THR A 104 -20.63 -3.64 20.22
N VAL A 105 -20.71 -3.31 18.92
CA VAL A 105 -20.94 -1.93 18.47
C VAL A 105 -22.27 -1.39 18.97
N ALA A 106 -23.34 -2.20 18.89
CA ALA A 106 -24.66 -1.80 19.36
C ALA A 106 -24.67 -1.45 20.86
N ALA A 107 -24.08 -2.30 21.70
CA ALA A 107 -23.98 -2.07 23.14
C ALA A 107 -23.15 -0.82 23.50
N LEU A 108 -22.04 -0.58 22.80
CA LEU A 108 -21.23 0.61 23.03
C LEU A 108 -21.89 1.90 22.54
N LYS A 109 -22.79 1.81 21.56
CA LYS A 109 -23.57 2.96 21.10
C LYS A 109 -24.62 3.38 22.12
N THR A 110 -25.29 2.42 22.78
CA THR A 110 -26.29 2.72 23.81
C THR A 110 -25.66 3.30 25.08
N ALA A 111 -24.42 2.93 25.38
CA ALA A 111 -23.68 3.41 26.55
C ALA A 111 -22.80 4.64 26.28
N GLU A 112 -22.86 5.25 25.08
CA GLU A 112 -21.96 6.36 24.72
C GLU A 112 -22.16 7.60 25.58
N SER A 113 -23.40 7.91 25.96
CA SER A 113 -23.71 9.03 26.85
C SER A 113 -23.24 8.83 28.29
N MET A 114 -22.92 7.58 28.68
CA MET A 114 -22.44 7.23 30.03
C MET A 114 -20.92 7.37 30.15
N ALA A 115 -20.19 7.55 29.04
CA ALA A 115 -18.75 7.73 29.03
C ALA A 115 -18.38 9.21 29.29
N ASP A 116 -18.39 9.61 30.55
CA ASP A 116 -18.23 10.99 31.01
C ASP A 116 -16.76 11.40 31.25
N ASP A 117 -15.87 10.43 31.45
CA ASP A 117 -14.45 10.66 31.74
C ASP A 117 -13.52 10.14 30.63
N ALA A 118 -12.25 10.56 30.67
CA ALA A 118 -11.27 10.20 29.64
C ALA A 118 -11.02 8.68 29.55
N SER A 119 -11.06 7.96 30.68
CA SER A 119 -10.84 6.51 30.72
C SER A 119 -12.02 5.74 30.10
N SER A 120 -13.27 6.07 30.46
CA SER A 120 -14.46 5.46 29.85
C SER A 120 -14.56 5.78 28.36
N GLN A 121 -14.32 7.03 27.95
CA GLN A 121 -14.29 7.44 26.54
C GLN A 121 -13.23 6.67 25.75
N PHE A 122 -12.00 6.56 26.28
CA PHE A 122 -10.96 5.77 25.64
C PHE A 122 -11.37 4.30 25.50
N ALA A 123 -11.95 3.70 26.54
CA ALA A 123 -12.38 2.31 26.54
C ALA A 123 -13.48 2.05 25.51
N LEU A 124 -14.44 2.97 25.38
CA LEU A 124 -15.51 2.95 24.37
C LEU A 124 -14.93 3.05 22.95
N TYR A 125 -14.22 4.14 22.65
CA TYR A 125 -13.73 4.41 21.30
C TYR A 125 -12.75 3.33 20.84
N ARG A 126 -11.90 2.83 21.73
CA ARG A 126 -10.99 1.74 21.42
C ARG A 126 -11.77 0.47 21.06
N LEU A 127 -12.70 0.01 21.89
CA LEU A 127 -13.37 -1.27 21.66
C LEU A 127 -14.32 -1.20 20.46
N ARG A 128 -15.04 -0.09 20.29
CA ARG A 128 -15.95 0.12 19.14
C ARG A 128 -15.16 0.24 17.84
N GLY A 129 -14.08 1.03 17.84
CA GLY A 129 -13.16 1.13 16.71
C GLY A 129 -12.52 -0.21 16.31
N LEU A 130 -12.10 -1.03 17.27
CA LEU A 130 -11.59 -2.39 17.01
C LEU A 130 -12.66 -3.31 16.41
N SER A 131 -13.91 -3.19 16.87
CA SER A 131 -15.03 -3.94 16.32
C SER A 131 -15.34 -3.52 14.89
N TYR A 132 -15.27 -2.23 14.58
CA TYR A 132 -15.40 -1.73 13.21
C TYR A 132 -14.28 -2.22 12.29
N ILE A 133 -13.03 -2.34 12.77
CA ILE A 133 -11.94 -2.97 12.00
C ILE A 133 -12.29 -4.42 11.65
N ALA A 134 -12.80 -5.20 12.62
CA ALA A 134 -13.16 -6.60 12.40
C ALA A 134 -14.35 -6.76 11.43
N LEU A 135 -15.22 -5.76 11.37
CA LEU A 135 -16.34 -5.67 10.43
C LEU A 135 -15.96 -5.02 9.08
N GLU A 136 -14.68 -4.70 8.87
CA GLU A 136 -14.17 -3.96 7.70
C GLU A 136 -14.85 -2.60 7.44
N LYS A 137 -15.46 -2.01 8.48
CA LYS A 137 -16.04 -0.66 8.44
C LYS A 137 -14.95 0.38 8.68
N TRP A 138 -14.07 0.54 7.70
CA TRP A 138 -12.83 1.31 7.83
C TRP A 138 -13.06 2.78 8.22
N ALA A 139 -14.08 3.44 7.66
CA ALA A 139 -14.39 4.84 7.95
C ALA A 139 -14.82 5.06 9.41
N ASP A 140 -15.75 4.24 9.90
CA ASP A 140 -16.20 4.28 11.30
C ASP A 140 -15.06 3.93 12.26
N ALA A 141 -14.25 2.93 11.89
CA ALA A 141 -13.07 2.53 12.65
C ALA A 141 -12.07 3.67 12.84
N VAL A 142 -11.71 4.39 11.76
CA VAL A 142 -10.76 5.50 11.89
C VAL A 142 -11.34 6.66 12.69
N GLN A 143 -12.65 6.91 12.63
CA GLN A 143 -13.29 7.95 13.43
C GLN A 143 -13.14 7.68 14.94
N ASP A 144 -13.50 6.48 15.39
CA ASP A 144 -13.39 6.12 16.80
C ASP A 144 -11.92 5.99 17.24
N LEU A 145 -11.07 5.33 16.45
CA LEU A 145 -9.67 5.16 16.81
C LEU A 145 -8.89 6.49 16.80
N ASP A 146 -9.29 7.47 15.98
CA ASP A 146 -8.73 8.83 16.02
C ASP A 146 -9.07 9.54 17.33
N LYS A 147 -10.31 9.40 17.83
CA LYS A 147 -10.70 9.89 19.16
C LYS A 147 -9.91 9.16 20.26
N ALA A 148 -9.81 7.83 20.19
CA ALA A 148 -9.06 7.05 21.18
C ALA A 148 -7.58 7.47 21.27
N GLN A 149 -6.90 7.68 20.13
CA GLN A 149 -5.48 8.08 20.15
C GLN A 149 -5.23 9.49 20.68
N LYS A 150 -6.25 10.37 20.72
CA LYS A 150 -6.13 11.71 21.30
C LYS A 150 -6.12 11.67 22.83
N ILE A 151 -6.78 10.66 23.40
CA ILE A 151 -6.81 10.43 24.84
C ILE A 151 -5.56 9.69 25.29
N LYS A 152 -5.23 8.56 24.65
CA LYS A 152 -4.08 7.73 25.02
C LYS A 152 -3.42 7.11 23.79
N LYS A 153 -2.09 7.23 23.71
CA LYS A 153 -1.25 6.61 22.67
C LYS A 153 -1.02 5.12 22.95
N ASP A 154 -2.08 4.33 22.78
CA ASP A 154 -2.04 2.87 22.94
C ASP A 154 -1.49 2.19 21.67
N PRO A 155 -0.50 1.29 21.76
CA PRO A 155 0.10 0.63 20.59
C PRO A 155 -0.90 -0.16 19.73
N VAL A 156 -1.95 -0.73 20.34
CA VAL A 156 -2.99 -1.47 19.59
C VAL A 156 -3.87 -0.48 18.82
N VAL A 157 -4.25 0.64 19.44
CA VAL A 157 -4.98 1.73 18.76
C VAL A 157 -4.16 2.28 17.59
N LEU A 158 -2.88 2.59 17.78
CA LEU A 158 -2.02 3.12 16.71
C LEU A 158 -1.88 2.14 15.54
N ASP A 159 -1.64 0.85 15.81
CA ASP A 159 -1.59 -0.19 14.79
C ASP A 159 -2.91 -0.26 14.01
N ARG A 160 -4.05 -0.31 14.70
CA ARG A 160 -5.37 -0.49 14.07
C ARG A 160 -5.85 0.78 13.36
N LEU A 161 -5.54 1.96 13.89
CA LEU A 161 -5.81 3.24 13.22
C LEU A 161 -4.99 3.36 11.93
N SER A 162 -3.71 2.98 11.98
CA SER A 162 -2.86 2.97 10.78
C SER A 162 -3.37 2.00 9.72
N LEU A 163 -3.90 0.84 10.12
CA LEU A 163 -4.57 -0.10 9.21
C LEU A 163 -5.79 0.54 8.56
N GLY A 164 -6.65 1.19 9.35
CA GLY A 164 -7.85 1.86 8.84
C GLY A 164 -7.52 2.93 7.80
N TYR A 165 -6.58 3.85 8.12
CA TYR A 165 -6.14 4.86 7.15
C TYR A 165 -5.50 4.24 5.89
N TYR A 166 -4.69 3.19 6.05
CA TYR A 166 -4.09 2.48 4.92
C TYR A 166 -5.14 1.84 4.00
N LYS A 167 -6.17 1.20 4.58
CA LYS A 167 -7.27 0.57 3.82
C LYS A 167 -8.13 1.60 3.09
N LEU A 168 -8.31 2.78 3.67
CA LEU A 168 -8.97 3.93 3.03
C LEU A 168 -8.08 4.67 2.02
N ARG A 169 -6.83 4.25 1.82
CA ARG A 169 -5.81 4.94 1.00
C ARG A 169 -5.49 6.37 1.44
N HIS A 170 -5.80 6.73 2.68
CA HIS A 170 -5.37 7.97 3.30
C HIS A 170 -3.93 7.83 3.81
N TYR A 171 -2.99 7.61 2.89
CA TYR A 171 -1.60 7.31 3.20
C TYR A 171 -0.89 8.47 3.92
N ASP A 172 -1.30 9.70 3.63
CA ASP A 172 -0.86 10.94 4.29
C ASP A 172 -1.17 10.93 5.78
N LYS A 173 -2.36 10.43 6.16
CA LYS A 173 -2.76 10.24 7.56
C LYS A 173 -2.20 8.97 8.18
N ALA A 174 -2.04 7.91 7.40
CA ALA A 174 -1.48 6.64 7.87
C ALA A 174 -0.02 6.79 8.30
N LEU A 175 0.79 7.52 7.53
CA LEU A 175 2.24 7.63 7.73
C LEU A 175 2.67 8.14 9.12
N PRO A 176 2.15 9.27 9.65
CA PRO A 176 2.52 9.73 10.99
C PRO A 176 2.08 8.76 12.10
N VAL A 177 0.96 8.05 11.93
CA VAL A 177 0.49 7.03 12.89
C VAL A 177 1.37 5.78 12.82
N LEU A 178 1.78 5.35 11.61
CA LEU A 178 2.69 4.23 11.40
C LEU A 178 4.04 4.47 12.06
N ARG A 179 4.60 5.69 11.94
CA ARG A 179 5.86 6.05 12.61
C ARG A 179 5.76 5.89 14.12
N GLN A 180 4.65 6.33 14.74
CA GLN A 180 4.40 6.14 16.18
C GLN A 180 4.23 4.66 16.53
N ALA A 181 3.48 3.89 15.74
CA ALA A 181 3.28 2.46 15.97
C ALA A 181 4.60 1.66 15.89
N ILE A 182 5.47 2.00 14.93
CA ILE A 182 6.78 1.36 14.74
C ILE A 182 7.76 1.73 15.85
N GLN A 183 7.69 2.95 16.40
CA GLN A 183 8.48 3.31 17.59
C GLN A 183 8.09 2.44 18.79
N ALA A 184 6.80 2.16 18.99
CA ALA A 184 6.32 1.32 20.08
C ALA A 184 6.58 -0.18 19.88
N LYS A 185 6.61 -0.64 18.62
CA LYS A 185 6.85 -2.04 18.23
C LYS A 185 7.91 -2.09 17.13
N ALA A 186 9.16 -1.88 17.53
CA ALA A 186 10.27 -1.96 16.59
C ALA A 186 10.27 -3.34 15.89
N ASN A 187 10.53 -3.33 14.59
CA ASN A 187 10.65 -4.54 13.76
C ASN A 187 9.34 -5.34 13.54
N ASP A 188 8.17 -4.75 13.77
CA ASP A 188 6.92 -5.37 13.30
C ASP A 188 6.85 -5.34 11.76
N ALA A 189 6.97 -6.52 11.16
CA ALA A 189 6.98 -6.69 9.71
C ALA A 189 5.71 -6.16 9.03
N THR A 190 4.55 -6.26 9.68
CA THR A 190 3.27 -5.82 9.12
C THR A 190 3.17 -4.29 9.12
N LEU A 191 3.69 -3.63 10.15
CA LEU A 191 3.77 -2.17 10.21
C LEU A 191 4.78 -1.63 9.18
N LEU A 192 5.97 -2.22 9.09
CA LEU A 192 6.98 -1.84 8.10
C LEU A 192 6.45 -2.01 6.66
N MET A 193 5.78 -3.13 6.37
CA MET A 193 5.17 -3.36 5.06
C MET A 193 4.09 -2.33 4.72
N ARG A 194 3.22 -1.97 5.68
CA ARG A 194 2.23 -0.90 5.50
C ARG A 194 2.90 0.46 5.26
N MET A 195 3.94 0.79 6.03
CA MET A 195 4.70 2.03 5.87
C MET A 195 5.38 2.13 4.51
N THR A 196 6.10 1.09 4.09
CA THR A 196 6.73 1.08 2.76
C THR A 196 5.69 1.26 1.65
N ASN A 197 4.55 0.56 1.71
CA ASN A 197 3.51 0.75 0.70
C ASN A 197 2.88 2.14 0.74
N SER A 198 2.60 2.71 1.92
CA SER A 198 2.11 4.09 2.04
C SER A 198 3.09 5.10 1.42
N LEU A 199 4.38 4.96 1.69
CA LEU A 199 5.43 5.82 1.13
C LEU A 199 5.53 5.69 -0.39
N LEU A 200 5.46 4.47 -0.93
CA LEU A 200 5.46 4.24 -2.38
C LEU A 200 4.27 4.93 -3.07
N ASN A 201 3.07 4.85 -2.47
CA ASN A 201 1.88 5.50 -3.03
C ASN A 201 1.99 7.03 -2.94
N LEU A 202 2.42 7.57 -1.79
CA LEU A 202 2.63 9.01 -1.62
C LEU A 202 3.68 9.56 -2.60
N GLY A 203 4.78 8.81 -2.82
CA GLY A 203 5.79 9.15 -3.83
C GLY A 203 5.25 9.14 -5.25
N ALA A 204 4.36 8.20 -5.58
CA ALA A 204 3.73 8.11 -6.90
C ALA A 204 2.68 9.22 -7.13
N GLU A 205 1.95 9.65 -6.10
CA GLU A 205 0.85 10.61 -6.19
C GLU A 205 1.32 12.07 -6.09
N THR A 206 2.43 12.36 -5.42
CA THR A 206 2.92 13.74 -5.23
C THR A 206 3.55 14.33 -6.49
N ARG A 207 3.25 15.60 -6.77
CA ARG A 207 3.90 16.41 -7.82
C ARG A 207 5.17 17.13 -7.33
N ASP A 208 5.31 17.29 -6.01
CA ASP A 208 6.49 17.89 -5.39
C ASP A 208 7.66 16.90 -5.45
N GLU A 209 8.69 17.23 -6.23
CA GLU A 209 9.85 16.37 -6.48
C GLU A 209 10.73 16.17 -5.22
N ALA A 210 10.80 17.16 -4.33
CA ALA A 210 11.56 17.02 -3.09
C ALA A 210 10.86 16.02 -2.16
N ARG A 211 9.54 16.13 -2.01
CA ARG A 211 8.74 15.14 -1.25
C ARG A 211 8.78 13.77 -1.90
N LYS A 212 8.67 13.69 -3.23
CA LYS A 212 8.77 12.44 -3.99
C LYS A 212 10.06 11.70 -3.68
N SER A 213 11.19 12.40 -3.80
CA SER A 213 12.52 11.87 -3.51
C SER A 213 12.63 11.41 -2.05
N SER A 214 12.12 12.22 -1.11
CA SER A 214 12.10 11.87 0.31
C SER A 214 11.30 10.58 0.59
N TYR A 215 10.08 10.49 0.07
CA TYR A 215 9.23 9.31 0.27
C TYR A 215 9.84 8.03 -0.31
N PHE A 216 10.41 8.09 -1.51
CA PHE A 216 11.02 6.89 -2.09
C PHE A 216 12.29 6.46 -1.38
N LYS A 217 13.12 7.40 -0.90
CA LYS A 217 14.28 7.09 -0.06
C LYS A 217 13.85 6.44 1.25
N GLU A 218 12.86 7.00 1.93
CA GLU A 218 12.32 6.43 3.18
C GLU A 218 11.67 5.05 2.92
N ALA A 219 10.98 4.88 1.78
CA ALA A 219 10.40 3.60 1.38
C ALA A 219 11.47 2.53 1.22
N LEU A 220 12.60 2.88 0.58
CA LEU A 220 13.72 1.96 0.37
C LEU A 220 14.34 1.53 1.69
N THR A 221 14.68 2.48 2.57
CA THR A 221 15.21 2.19 3.91
C THR A 221 14.26 1.29 4.72
N THR A 222 12.96 1.57 4.66
CA THR A 222 11.94 0.78 5.37
C THR A 222 11.80 -0.63 4.77
N ALA A 223 11.84 -0.75 3.45
CA ALA A 223 11.78 -2.03 2.74
C ALA A 223 13.00 -2.92 3.04
N GLU A 224 14.19 -2.33 3.12
CA GLU A 224 15.43 -3.03 3.47
C GLU A 224 15.41 -3.52 4.90
N LYS A 225 14.91 -2.69 5.83
CA LYS A 225 14.68 -3.10 7.22
C LYS A 225 13.71 -4.29 7.30
N LEU A 226 12.61 -4.25 6.53
CA LEU A 226 11.67 -5.36 6.43
C LEU A 226 12.34 -6.63 5.88
N GLN A 227 13.16 -6.49 4.82
CA GLN A 227 13.91 -7.60 4.23
C GLN A 227 14.93 -8.21 5.20
N GLY A 228 15.53 -7.41 6.09
CA GLY A 228 16.41 -7.92 7.14
C GLY A 228 15.69 -8.78 8.19
N ILE A 229 14.40 -8.53 8.42
CA ILE A 229 13.58 -9.29 9.38
C ILE A 229 13.00 -10.55 8.73
N LYS A 230 12.47 -10.42 7.52
CA LYS A 230 11.84 -11.50 6.73
C LYS A 230 12.56 -11.66 5.40
N GLY A 231 13.80 -12.13 5.44
CA GLY A 231 14.59 -12.40 4.25
C GLY A 231 14.02 -13.54 3.41
N GLY A 232 14.34 -13.56 2.12
CA GLY A 232 14.01 -14.68 1.22
C GLY A 232 12.62 -14.63 0.57
N ASP A 233 11.69 -13.86 1.12
CA ASP A 233 10.35 -13.66 0.57
C ASP A 233 10.38 -12.83 -0.73
N SER A 234 9.79 -13.35 -1.82
CA SER A 234 9.76 -12.69 -3.13
C SER A 234 8.91 -11.42 -3.12
N ASP A 235 7.85 -11.34 -2.31
CA ASP A 235 6.97 -10.19 -2.26
C ASP A 235 7.64 -9.03 -1.53
N ILE A 236 8.42 -9.34 -0.48
CA ILE A 236 9.30 -8.36 0.19
C ILE A 236 10.42 -7.91 -0.75
N THR A 237 11.04 -8.85 -1.49
CA THR A 237 12.09 -8.50 -2.46
C THR A 237 11.54 -7.63 -3.60
N ASN A 238 10.32 -7.90 -4.08
CA ASN A 238 9.62 -7.06 -5.04
C ASN A 238 9.34 -5.65 -4.47
N LEU A 239 9.01 -5.56 -3.17
CA LEU A 239 8.81 -4.28 -2.50
C LEU A 239 10.10 -3.45 -2.43
N VAL A 240 11.24 -4.10 -2.14
CA VAL A 240 12.57 -3.47 -2.23
C VAL A 240 12.85 -3.00 -3.65
N GLY A 241 12.58 -3.80 -4.67
CA GLY A 241 12.76 -3.42 -6.07
C GLY A 241 11.95 -2.18 -6.46
N ARG A 242 10.67 -2.12 -6.06
CA ARG A 242 9.79 -0.96 -6.31
C ARG A 242 10.30 0.29 -5.59
N ALA A 243 10.73 0.16 -4.34
CA ALA A 243 11.27 1.29 -3.57
C ALA A 243 12.61 1.78 -4.12
N ALA A 244 13.49 0.86 -4.51
CA ALA A 244 14.76 1.18 -5.15
C ALA A 244 14.55 1.90 -6.49
N PHE A 245 13.59 1.46 -7.30
CA PHE A 245 13.25 2.11 -8.56
C PHE A 245 12.76 3.54 -8.34
N GLY A 246 11.81 3.76 -7.42
CA GLY A 246 11.35 5.10 -7.07
C GLY A 246 12.46 5.99 -6.51
N ALA A 247 13.38 5.42 -5.75
CA ALA A 247 14.55 6.11 -5.21
C ALA A 247 15.67 6.33 -6.24
N LYS A 248 15.45 5.94 -7.51
CA LYS A 248 16.41 5.98 -8.62
C LYS A 248 17.69 5.16 -8.37
N SER A 249 17.63 4.18 -7.46
CA SER A 249 18.70 3.19 -7.25
C SER A 249 18.53 2.03 -8.25
N PHE A 250 18.77 2.32 -9.53
CA PHE A 250 18.48 1.39 -10.62
C PHE A 250 19.22 0.05 -10.53
N PRO A 251 20.52 -0.02 -10.17
CA PRO A 251 21.21 -1.30 -10.01
C PRO A 251 20.57 -2.19 -8.94
N LYS A 252 20.12 -1.58 -7.83
CA LYS A 252 19.45 -2.31 -6.75
C LYS A 252 18.05 -2.76 -7.15
N ALA A 253 17.32 -1.91 -7.88
CA ALA A 253 16.02 -2.27 -8.44
C ALA A 253 16.12 -3.44 -9.42
N GLU A 254 17.09 -3.39 -10.34
CA GLU A 254 17.39 -4.47 -11.29
C GLU A 254 17.68 -5.78 -10.55
N GLN A 255 18.61 -5.76 -9.58
CA GLN A 255 18.98 -6.95 -8.81
C GLN A 255 17.76 -7.55 -8.09
N ALA A 256 16.94 -6.71 -7.46
CA ALA A 256 15.75 -7.15 -6.76
C ALA A 256 14.73 -7.79 -7.70
N PHE A 257 14.39 -7.15 -8.83
CA PHE A 257 13.41 -7.72 -9.78
C PHE A 257 13.94 -8.99 -10.46
N ARG A 258 15.22 -9.06 -10.82
CA ARG A 258 15.84 -10.29 -11.34
C ARG A 258 15.73 -11.44 -10.34
N LYS A 259 15.98 -11.17 -9.05
CA LYS A 259 15.81 -12.18 -7.98
C LYS A 259 14.36 -12.65 -7.86
N VAL A 260 13.39 -11.74 -7.95
CA VAL A 260 11.96 -12.08 -7.93
C VAL A 260 11.59 -12.97 -9.11
N ILE A 261 12.04 -12.63 -10.33
CA ILE A 261 11.76 -13.39 -11.56
C ILE A 261 12.41 -14.78 -11.50
N ALA A 262 13.63 -14.89 -10.96
CA ALA A 262 14.29 -16.18 -10.77
C ALA A 262 13.52 -17.12 -9.82
N GLN A 263 12.89 -16.57 -8.77
CA GLN A 263 12.08 -17.33 -7.82
C GLN A 263 10.66 -17.61 -8.34
N LYS A 264 10.08 -16.66 -9.06
CA LYS A 264 8.72 -16.72 -9.61
C LYS A 264 8.76 -16.35 -11.10
N PRO A 265 9.07 -17.31 -12.01
CA PRO A 265 9.23 -17.03 -13.44
C PRO A 265 7.98 -16.43 -14.12
N ASN A 266 6.78 -16.69 -13.58
CA ASN A 266 5.52 -16.17 -14.10
C ASN A 266 5.04 -14.89 -13.38
N TYR A 267 5.90 -14.20 -12.61
CA TYR A 267 5.52 -12.95 -11.96
C TYR A 267 5.65 -11.75 -12.92
N CYS A 268 4.69 -11.62 -13.83
CA CYS A 268 4.76 -10.65 -14.93
C CYS A 268 4.92 -9.18 -14.46
N TYR A 269 4.36 -8.80 -13.30
CA TYR A 269 4.55 -7.44 -12.75
C TYR A 269 6.02 -7.12 -12.44
N ALA A 270 6.81 -8.10 -11.98
CA ALA A 270 8.24 -7.91 -11.75
C ALA A 270 9.00 -7.73 -13.07
N MET A 271 8.61 -8.45 -14.13
CA MET A 271 9.16 -8.27 -15.49
C MET A 271 8.85 -6.87 -16.04
N VAL A 272 7.61 -6.38 -15.89
CA VAL A 272 7.23 -5.02 -16.29
C VAL A 272 8.05 -3.98 -15.54
N ASN A 273 8.20 -4.14 -14.22
CA ASN A 273 9.00 -3.20 -13.44
C ASN A 273 10.49 -3.25 -13.83
N LEU A 274 11.04 -4.42 -14.13
CA LEU A 274 12.41 -4.55 -14.64
C LEU A 274 12.56 -3.86 -16.02
N GLY A 275 11.59 -4.03 -16.92
CA GLY A 275 11.54 -3.30 -18.19
C GLY A 275 11.52 -1.78 -18.01
N LYS A 276 10.77 -1.28 -17.02
CA LYS A 276 10.77 0.15 -16.65
C LYS A 276 12.10 0.63 -16.06
N VAL A 277 12.78 -0.22 -15.27
CA VAL A 277 14.15 0.05 -14.80
C VAL A 277 15.09 0.19 -16.00
N TYR A 278 15.01 -0.72 -16.98
CA TYR A 278 15.84 -0.63 -18.19
C TYR A 278 15.54 0.60 -19.05
N ILE A 279 14.27 0.98 -19.19
CA ILE A 279 13.88 2.25 -19.82
C ILE A 279 14.50 3.43 -19.10
N ALA A 280 14.47 3.47 -17.78
CA ALA A 280 15.08 4.55 -16.99
C ALA A 280 16.61 4.59 -17.06
N MET A 281 17.24 3.44 -17.34
CA MET A 281 18.68 3.32 -17.59
C MET A 281 19.06 3.48 -19.07
N GLU A 282 18.10 3.77 -19.95
CA GLU A 282 18.28 3.86 -21.41
C GLU A 282 18.77 2.56 -22.07
N ARG A 283 18.57 1.42 -21.41
CA ARG A 283 18.89 0.08 -21.92
C ARG A 283 17.73 -0.46 -22.74
N TRP A 284 17.50 0.16 -23.90
CA TRP A 284 16.28 -0.06 -24.70
C TRP A 284 16.12 -1.51 -25.18
N SER A 285 17.21 -2.16 -25.59
CA SER A 285 17.17 -3.55 -26.07
C SER A 285 16.82 -4.52 -24.95
N ASP A 286 17.39 -4.32 -23.76
CA ASP A 286 17.07 -5.14 -22.58
C ASP A 286 15.61 -4.93 -22.15
N ALA A 287 15.12 -3.70 -22.23
CA ALA A 287 13.71 -3.37 -21.99
C ALA A 287 12.78 -4.09 -22.97
N ASP A 288 13.05 -4.03 -24.27
CA ASP A 288 12.24 -4.72 -25.29
C ASP A 288 12.21 -6.24 -25.06
N SER A 289 13.37 -6.84 -24.76
CA SER A 289 13.48 -8.27 -24.46
C SER A 289 12.60 -8.68 -23.28
N ILE A 290 12.79 -8.06 -22.10
CA ILE A 290 12.05 -8.45 -20.90
C ILE A 290 10.55 -8.10 -20.98
N LEU A 291 10.20 -7.03 -21.70
CA LEU A 291 8.80 -6.65 -21.92
C LEU A 291 8.13 -7.56 -22.96
N GLY A 292 8.90 -8.12 -23.90
CA GLY A 292 8.44 -9.18 -24.80
C GLY A 292 8.05 -10.44 -24.04
N ASP A 293 8.85 -10.84 -23.04
CA ASP A 293 8.51 -11.95 -22.15
C ASP A 293 7.32 -11.61 -21.24
N ALA A 294 7.26 -10.39 -20.71
CA ALA A 294 6.10 -9.92 -19.95
C ALA A 294 4.80 -9.95 -20.78
N ALA A 295 4.87 -9.67 -22.09
CA ALA A 295 3.72 -9.69 -22.98
C ALA A 295 3.17 -11.10 -23.23
N LYS A 296 4.04 -12.13 -23.21
CA LYS A 296 3.61 -13.55 -23.24
C LYS A 296 2.93 -13.94 -21.92
N CYS A 297 3.48 -13.45 -20.81
CA CYS A 297 3.00 -13.74 -19.45
C CYS A 297 1.66 -13.07 -19.13
N ALA A 298 1.47 -11.81 -19.54
CA ALA A 298 0.28 -11.00 -19.27
C ALA A 298 -0.24 -10.28 -20.54
N PRO A 299 -0.87 -11.02 -21.49
CA PRO A 299 -1.25 -10.48 -22.80
C PRO A 299 -2.38 -9.44 -22.75
N LYS A 300 -3.07 -9.28 -21.62
CA LYS A 300 -4.15 -8.29 -21.42
C LYS A 300 -3.71 -7.07 -20.61
N MET A 301 -2.41 -6.85 -20.44
CA MET A 301 -1.88 -5.77 -19.63
C MET A 301 -1.33 -4.64 -20.51
N ALA A 302 -2.15 -3.61 -20.77
CA ALA A 302 -1.82 -2.50 -21.67
C ALA A 302 -0.44 -1.87 -21.41
N VAL A 303 -0.07 -1.65 -20.14
CA VAL A 303 1.20 -1.02 -19.76
C VAL A 303 2.44 -1.81 -20.21
N VAL A 304 2.32 -3.13 -20.44
CA VAL A 304 3.42 -3.93 -21.02
C VAL A 304 3.72 -3.42 -22.44
N TYR A 305 2.68 -3.31 -23.26
CA TYR A 305 2.79 -2.90 -24.65
C TYR A 305 3.14 -1.42 -24.79
N GLU A 306 2.62 -0.55 -23.91
CA GLU A 306 3.05 0.85 -23.85
C GLU A 306 4.55 0.98 -23.54
N SER A 307 5.02 0.27 -22.51
CA SER A 307 6.44 0.31 -22.13
C SER A 307 7.32 -0.25 -23.24
N ARG A 308 6.87 -1.33 -23.91
CA ARG A 308 7.62 -1.96 -25.00
C ARG A 308 7.66 -1.08 -26.24
N GLY A 309 6.52 -0.48 -26.61
CA GLY A 309 6.42 0.49 -27.69
C GLY A 309 7.34 1.69 -27.46
N PHE A 310 7.41 2.20 -26.23
CA PHE A 310 8.36 3.26 -25.87
C PHE A 310 9.82 2.84 -26.08
N ALA A 311 10.20 1.63 -25.63
CA ALA A 311 11.55 1.12 -25.83
C ALA A 311 11.90 0.95 -27.33
N LEU A 312 10.97 0.47 -28.15
CA LEU A 312 11.14 0.34 -29.61
C LEU A 312 11.21 1.70 -30.31
N MET A 313 10.38 2.67 -29.89
CA MET A 313 10.41 4.04 -30.39
C MET A 313 11.79 4.68 -30.13
N LYS A 314 12.37 4.46 -28.94
CA LYS A 314 13.73 4.93 -28.60
C LYS A 314 14.83 4.22 -29.40
N GLN A 315 14.60 3.00 -29.86
CA GLN A 315 15.46 2.29 -30.81
C GLN A 315 15.25 2.72 -32.27
N LYS A 316 14.37 3.71 -32.55
CA LYS A 316 13.95 4.11 -33.90
C LYS A 316 13.24 3.01 -34.72
N LYS A 317 12.78 1.95 -34.06
CA LYS A 317 11.95 0.88 -34.64
C LYS A 317 10.48 1.32 -34.63
N LEU A 318 10.18 2.38 -35.38
CA LEU A 318 8.91 3.10 -35.32
C LEU A 318 7.70 2.25 -35.73
N PRO A 319 7.75 1.44 -36.81
CA PRO A 319 6.63 0.56 -37.17
C PRO A 319 6.30 -0.46 -36.08
N GLU A 320 7.32 -1.09 -35.48
CA GLU A 320 7.14 -2.05 -34.40
C GLU A 320 6.63 -1.38 -33.12
N ALA A 321 7.07 -0.15 -32.84
CA ALA A 321 6.56 0.66 -31.74
C ALA A 321 5.06 0.94 -31.89
N ILE A 322 4.63 1.41 -33.07
CA ILE A 322 3.21 1.62 -33.40
C ILE A 322 2.41 0.33 -33.20
N ALA A 323 2.93 -0.82 -33.65
CA ALA A 323 2.27 -2.10 -33.46
C ALA A 323 2.07 -2.45 -31.97
N GLN A 324 3.04 -2.15 -31.10
CA GLN A 324 2.84 -2.33 -29.66
C GLN A 324 1.85 -1.31 -29.09
N PHE A 325 1.94 -0.04 -29.47
CA PHE A 325 0.99 0.97 -28.99
C PHE A 325 -0.45 0.68 -29.42
N ASN A 326 -0.67 0.17 -30.63
CA ASN A 326 -2.00 -0.27 -31.08
C ASN A 326 -2.54 -1.40 -30.21
N LYS A 327 -1.72 -2.41 -29.86
CA LYS A 327 -2.11 -3.45 -28.90
C LYS A 327 -2.47 -2.88 -27.53
N ALA A 328 -1.72 -1.88 -27.05
CA ALA A 328 -2.08 -1.20 -25.81
C ALA A 328 -3.45 -0.51 -25.92
N MET A 329 -3.72 0.18 -27.04
CA MET A 329 -4.98 0.87 -27.32
C MET A 329 -6.18 -0.09 -27.45
N GLU A 330 -5.98 -1.28 -28.02
CA GLU A 330 -7.00 -2.34 -28.08
C GLU A 330 -7.41 -2.81 -26.68
N ILE A 331 -6.45 -2.91 -25.75
CA ILE A 331 -6.71 -3.35 -24.38
C ILE A 331 -7.34 -2.21 -23.56
N LYS A 332 -6.75 -1.03 -23.62
CA LYS A 332 -7.20 0.16 -22.90
C LYS A 332 -6.84 1.43 -23.67
N PRO A 333 -7.82 2.09 -24.30
CA PRO A 333 -7.60 3.38 -24.96
C PRO A 333 -7.05 4.43 -23.99
N SER A 334 -6.04 5.18 -24.44
CA SER A 334 -5.37 6.23 -23.69
C SER A 334 -4.93 7.35 -24.63
N GLU A 335 -5.19 8.60 -24.24
CA GLU A 335 -4.77 9.76 -25.03
C GLU A 335 -3.24 9.84 -25.16
N SER A 336 -2.52 9.51 -24.09
CA SER A 336 -1.05 9.48 -24.12
C SER A 336 -0.52 8.47 -25.13
N THR A 337 -1.17 7.31 -25.24
CA THR A 337 -0.74 6.23 -26.16
C THR A 337 -1.08 6.59 -27.60
N ARG A 338 -2.23 7.23 -27.84
CA ARG A 338 -2.57 7.83 -29.14
C ARG A 338 -1.55 8.87 -29.58
N GLN A 339 -1.15 9.77 -28.69
CA GLN A 339 -0.12 10.77 -28.99
C GLN A 339 1.23 10.11 -29.32
N MET A 340 1.60 9.01 -28.65
CA MET A 340 2.82 8.26 -28.98
C MET A 340 2.75 7.63 -30.38
N ILE A 341 1.59 7.10 -30.79
CA ILE A 341 1.36 6.59 -32.14
C ILE A 341 1.55 7.70 -33.18
N GLN A 342 0.88 8.85 -32.98
CA GLN A 342 1.02 10.00 -33.88
C GLN A 342 2.47 10.49 -33.96
N THR A 343 3.16 10.55 -32.81
CA THR A 343 4.59 10.92 -32.77
C THR A 343 5.43 9.99 -33.63
N CYS A 344 5.19 8.68 -33.56
CA CYS A 344 5.89 7.71 -34.40
C CYS A 344 5.57 7.89 -35.88
N GLN A 345 4.31 8.13 -36.24
CA GLN A 345 3.87 8.34 -37.61
C GLN A 345 4.51 9.58 -38.24
N ASN A 346 4.47 10.72 -37.54
CA ASN A 346 5.12 11.95 -38.00
C ASN A 346 6.63 11.75 -38.20
N ASN A 347 7.30 11.01 -37.30
CA ASN A 347 8.72 10.72 -37.44
C ASN A 347 9.04 9.81 -38.63
N ILE A 348 8.13 8.90 -39.02
CA ILE A 348 8.26 8.09 -40.23
C ILE A 348 8.12 8.98 -41.46
N GLU A 349 7.06 9.78 -41.53
CA GLU A 349 6.78 10.69 -42.65
C GLU A 349 7.95 11.65 -42.91
N VAL A 350 8.46 12.30 -41.85
CA VAL A 350 9.63 13.18 -41.96
C VAL A 350 10.88 12.42 -42.43
N ALA A 351 11.07 11.16 -41.99
CA ALA A 351 12.21 10.37 -42.45
C ALA A 351 12.09 9.99 -43.92
N GLU A 352 10.89 9.67 -44.40
CA GLU A 352 10.60 9.37 -45.80
C GLU A 352 10.76 10.59 -46.69
N GLU A 353 10.25 11.76 -46.28
CA GLU A 353 10.44 13.03 -46.98
C GLU A 353 11.93 13.39 -47.11
N ASN A 354 12.69 13.29 -46.02
CA ASN A 354 14.13 13.55 -46.04
C ASN A 354 14.88 12.58 -46.96
N ALA A 355 14.51 11.29 -46.96
CA ALA A 355 15.10 10.30 -47.85
C ALA A 355 14.75 10.58 -49.32
N ALA A 356 13.53 10.99 -49.62
CA ALA A 356 13.09 11.37 -50.97
C ALA A 356 13.84 12.61 -51.48
N MET A 357 14.00 13.64 -50.63
CA MET A 357 14.78 14.84 -50.95
C MET A 357 16.25 14.51 -51.23
N ALA A 358 16.89 13.71 -50.38
CA ALA A 358 18.27 13.30 -50.59
C ALA A 358 18.45 12.47 -51.88
N ALA A 359 17.48 11.62 -52.22
CA ALA A 359 17.50 10.87 -53.47
C ALA A 359 17.35 11.78 -54.71
N LEU A 360 16.53 12.82 -54.62
CA LEU A 360 16.37 13.81 -55.68
C LEU A 360 17.66 14.63 -55.88
N GLU A 361 18.27 15.11 -54.79
CA GLU A 361 19.54 15.84 -54.84
C GLU A 361 20.66 14.97 -55.43
N ALA A 362 20.76 13.71 -55.02
CA ALA A 362 21.73 12.76 -55.56
C ALA A 362 21.54 12.55 -57.07
N LYS A 363 20.28 12.46 -57.53
CA LYS A 363 19.96 12.35 -58.96
C LYS A 363 20.36 13.61 -59.73
N GLN A 364 20.02 14.79 -59.22
CA GLN A 364 20.39 16.07 -59.84
C GLN A 364 21.90 16.25 -59.90
N ALA A 365 22.62 15.88 -58.85
CA ALA A 365 24.08 15.91 -58.82
C ALA A 365 24.69 14.96 -59.86
N ALA A 366 24.12 13.76 -60.03
CA ALA A 366 24.57 12.81 -61.06
C ALA A 366 24.31 13.32 -62.48
N GLU A 367 23.15 13.94 -62.74
CA GLU A 367 22.82 14.57 -64.02
C GLU A 367 23.75 15.74 -64.33
N ALA A 368 24.01 16.61 -63.34
CA ALA A 368 24.95 17.73 -63.47
C ALA A 368 26.39 17.26 -63.73
N ALA A 369 26.85 16.21 -63.04
CA ALA A 369 28.17 15.63 -63.25
C ALA A 369 28.31 15.03 -64.66
N LYS A 370 27.26 14.38 -65.17
CA LYS A 370 27.24 13.86 -66.54
C LYS A 370 27.31 14.99 -67.57
N ALA A 371 26.50 16.04 -67.40
CA ALA A 371 26.51 17.20 -68.29
C ALA A 371 27.87 17.91 -68.28
N GLN A 372 28.50 18.03 -67.11
CA GLN A 372 29.85 18.59 -66.98
C GLN A 372 30.90 17.74 -67.70
N ALA A 373 30.85 16.41 -67.57
CA ALA A 373 31.77 15.52 -68.28
C ALA A 373 31.60 15.58 -69.80
N GLU A 374 30.37 15.64 -70.30
CA GLU A 374 30.08 15.83 -71.73
C GLU A 374 30.60 17.18 -72.25
N TYR A 375 30.47 18.24 -71.44
CA TYR A 375 31.00 19.56 -71.76
C TYR A 375 32.53 19.57 -71.81
N GLU A 376 33.21 18.97 -70.83
CA GLU A 376 34.67 18.85 -70.80
C GLU A 376 35.20 18.02 -71.97
N GLU A 377 34.52 16.94 -72.34
CA GLU A 377 34.85 16.15 -73.53
C GLU A 377 34.69 16.98 -74.82
N ALA A 378 33.62 17.76 -74.94
CA ALA A 378 33.41 18.64 -76.08
C ALA A 378 34.52 19.71 -76.18
N GLN A 379 34.90 20.33 -75.06
CA GLN A 379 36.02 21.28 -75.01
C GLN A 379 37.36 20.63 -75.41
N ARG A 380 37.61 19.39 -74.97
CA ARG A 380 38.81 18.64 -75.35
C ARG A 380 38.85 18.41 -76.86
N LYS A 381 37.74 17.92 -77.44
CA LYS A 381 37.63 17.70 -78.89
C LYS A 381 37.79 18.99 -79.69
N GLN A 382 37.25 20.11 -79.20
CA GLN A 382 37.42 21.42 -79.83
C GLN A 382 38.88 21.84 -79.86
N LYS A 383 39.62 21.71 -78.74
CA LYS A 383 41.06 21.97 -78.70
C LYS A 383 41.86 21.08 -79.65
N GLU A 384 41.58 19.78 -79.65
CA GLU A 384 42.23 18.82 -80.56
C GLU A 384 42.00 19.19 -82.03
N TRP A 385 40.78 19.62 -82.38
CA TRP A 385 40.45 20.09 -83.71
C TRP A 385 41.20 21.38 -84.07
N GLU A 386 41.24 22.37 -83.18
CA GLU A 386 41.98 23.64 -83.39
C GLU A 386 43.48 23.41 -83.59
N GLU A 387 44.09 22.50 -82.81
CA GLU A 387 45.49 22.12 -82.97
C GLU A 387 45.75 21.39 -84.29
N ALA A 388 44.83 20.54 -84.72
CA ALA A 388 44.92 19.85 -86.01
C ALA A 388 44.80 20.80 -87.21
N GLN A 389 43.98 21.86 -87.11
CA GLN A 389 43.90 22.90 -88.13
C GLN A 389 45.22 23.69 -88.22
N ARG A 390 45.78 24.13 -87.09
CA ARG A 390 47.08 24.84 -87.09
C ARG A 390 48.20 24.03 -87.77
N LYS A 391 48.25 22.72 -87.51
CA LYS A 391 49.23 21.81 -88.15
C LYS A 391 49.01 21.57 -89.65
N ARG A 392 47.87 21.96 -90.23
CA ARG A 392 47.63 21.90 -91.68
C ARG A 392 48.01 23.19 -92.41
N ASP A 393 48.01 24.31 -91.68
CA ASP A 393 48.28 25.64 -92.23
C ASP A 393 49.77 26.03 -92.13
N ASP A 394 50.55 25.30 -91.31
CA ASP A 394 52.03 25.29 -91.26
C ASP A 394 52.61 24.24 -92.22
#